data_AF-A0A954XRP5-F1
#
_entry.id   AF-A0A954XRP5-F1
#
_cell.length_a   1.000
_cell.length_b   1.000
_cell.length_c   1.000
_cell.angle_alpha   90.00
_cell.angle_beta   90.00
_cell.angle_gamma   90.00
#
_symmetry.space_group_name_H-M   'P 1'
#
loop_
_entity.id
_entity.type
_entity.pdbx_description
1 polymer ?
#
loop_
_entity_poly.entity_id
_entity_poly.type
_entity_poly.pdbx_seq_one_letter_code
_entity_poly.pdbx_strand_id
1 'polypeptide(L)'
;MHRLVVVSLLIFLAACATQRYGRQTELSQVERQEFSCKDIRIEIAKSDEFLSAIRMQRRDTSGAHVLGALGDFGIGNVMEGDAAELSGEKRLKQLKELSAEKHCK
;
A
#
# COMPACT_ATOMS: atom_id res chain seq x y z
N MET A 1 5.48 41.96 -6.94
CA MET A 1 5.20 40.86 -7.90
C MET A 1 6.08 39.64 -7.67
N HIS A 2 7.41 39.76 -7.52
CA HIS A 2 8.30 38.62 -7.22
C HIS A 2 7.89 37.76 -6.01
N ARG A 3 7.45 38.38 -4.90
CA ARG A 3 7.03 37.64 -3.70
C ARG A 3 5.78 36.77 -3.93
N LEU A 4 4.84 37.22 -4.77
CA LEU A 4 3.63 36.46 -5.11
C LEU A 4 3.96 35.25 -6.00
N VAL A 5 4.90 35.40 -6.93
CA VAL A 5 5.37 34.30 -7.80
C VAL A 5 6.08 33.20 -7.01
N VAL A 6 6.88 33.58 -6.01
CA VAL A 6 7.56 32.63 -5.12
C VAL A 6 6.55 31.84 -4.27
N VAL A 7 5.52 32.49 -3.73
CA VAL A 7 4.47 31.83 -2.95
C VAL A 7 3.67 30.86 -3.81
N SER A 8 3.29 31.24 -5.03
CA SER A 8 2.58 30.33 -5.94
C SER A 8 3.42 29.10 -6.31
N LEU A 9 4.72 29.28 -6.54
CA LEU A 9 5.63 28.18 -6.89
C LEU A 9 5.78 27.17 -5.73
N LEU A 10 5.79 27.64 -4.48
CA LEU A 10 5.84 26.78 -3.29
C LEU A 10 4.55 25.97 -3.09
N ILE A 11 3.39 26.52 -3.43
CA ILE A 11 2.10 25.80 -3.37
C ILE A 11 2.05 24.67 -4.40
N PHE A 12 2.54 24.91 -5.62
CA PHE A 12 2.62 23.86 -6.65
C PHE A 12 3.60 22.73 -6.29
N LEU A 13 4.70 23.03 -5.59
CA LEU A 13 5.63 22.00 -5.11
C LEU A 13 5.02 21.13 -3.98
N ALA A 14 4.11 21.67 -3.17
CA ALA A 14 3.41 20.92 -2.13
C ALA A 14 2.34 19.96 -2.68
N ALA A 15 1.83 20.21 -3.89
CA ALA A 15 0.82 19.38 -4.55
C ALA A 15 1.35 18.01 -5.04
N CYS A 16 2.66 17.75 -4.96
CA CYS A 16 3.25 16.46 -5.33
C CYS A 16 3.27 15.43 -4.18
N ALA A 17 2.69 15.77 -3.01
CA ALA A 17 2.61 14.87 -1.85
C ALA A 17 1.46 13.85 -2.01
N THR A 18 1.52 13.03 -3.06
CA THR A 18 0.68 11.82 -3.12
C THR A 18 1.19 10.81 -2.11
N GLN A 19 0.28 10.28 -1.29
CA GLN A 19 0.67 9.32 -0.27
C GLN A 19 1.07 8.00 -0.92
N ARG A 20 2.32 7.57 -0.70
CA ARG A 20 2.83 6.31 -1.27
C ARG A 20 2.67 5.20 -0.25
N TYR A 21 1.65 4.37 -0.45
CA TYR A 21 1.35 3.20 0.39
C TYR A 21 2.26 1.98 0.09
N GLY A 22 2.99 2.01 -1.03
CA GLY A 22 3.79 0.87 -1.50
C GLY A 22 2.93 -0.21 -2.16
N ARG A 23 3.55 -1.25 -2.72
CA ARG A 23 2.86 -2.38 -3.38
C ARG A 23 3.57 -3.69 -3.06
N GLN A 24 2.80 -4.75 -2.87
CA GLN A 24 3.37 -6.10 -2.83
C GLN A 24 3.36 -6.71 -4.23
N THR A 25 4.47 -7.38 -4.58
CA THR A 25 4.58 -8.11 -5.82
C THR A 25 3.85 -9.44 -5.73
N GLU A 26 3.25 -9.87 -6.83
CA GLU A 26 2.64 -11.20 -6.91
C GLU A 26 3.68 -12.30 -6.66
N LEU A 27 3.20 -13.44 -6.18
CA LEU A 27 4.01 -14.61 -5.92
C LEU A 27 4.53 -15.17 -7.25
N SER A 28 5.84 -15.01 -7.46
CA SER A 28 6.55 -15.43 -8.66
C SER A 28 6.67 -16.96 -8.74
N GLN A 29 6.98 -17.46 -9.94
CA GLN A 29 7.14 -18.91 -10.15
C GLN A 29 8.33 -19.49 -9.36
N VAL A 30 9.42 -18.74 -9.26
CA VAL A 30 10.60 -19.15 -8.47
C VAL A 30 10.23 -19.26 -7.00
N GLU A 31 9.53 -18.28 -6.45
CA GLU A 31 9.04 -18.33 -5.06
C GLU A 31 8.12 -19.54 -4.83
N ARG A 32 7.21 -19.85 -5.76
CA ARG A 32 6.33 -21.04 -5.65
C ARG A 32 7.12 -22.34 -5.56
N GLN A 33 8.18 -22.46 -6.35
CA GLN A 33 9.01 -23.67 -6.38
C GLN A 33 9.88 -23.76 -5.13
N GLU A 34 10.59 -22.69 -4.79
CA GLU A 34 11.67 -22.69 -3.79
C GLU A 34 11.19 -22.49 -2.36
N PHE A 35 10.06 -21.82 -2.12
CA PHE A 35 9.63 -21.54 -0.75
C PHE A 35 9.34 -22.82 0.03
N SER A 36 9.98 -22.95 1.18
CA SER A 36 9.63 -23.92 2.20
C SER A 36 8.38 -23.48 2.97
N CYS A 37 7.75 -24.39 3.72
CA CYS A 37 6.63 -24.01 4.59
C CYS A 37 6.98 -22.94 5.62
N LYS A 38 8.25 -22.87 6.04
CA LYS A 38 8.74 -21.80 6.92
C LYS A 38 8.74 -20.46 6.18
N ASP A 39 9.23 -20.44 4.95
CA ASP A 39 9.29 -19.21 4.14
C ASP A 39 7.88 -18.70 3.82
N ILE A 40 6.97 -19.61 3.45
CA ILE A 40 5.55 -19.28 3.21
C ILE A 40 4.94 -18.63 4.44
N ARG A 41 5.16 -19.18 5.65
CA ARG A 41 4.66 -18.59 6.90
C ARG A 41 5.24 -17.21 7.18
N ILE A 42 6.53 -17.00 6.93
CA ILE A 42 7.17 -15.70 7.10
C ILE A 42 6.59 -14.69 6.11
N GLU A 43 6.42 -15.08 4.85
CA GLU A 43 5.86 -14.19 3.83
C GLU A 43 4.38 -13.87 4.08
N ILE A 44 3.59 -14.82 4.61
CA ILE A 44 2.22 -14.56 5.07
C ILE A 44 2.24 -13.49 6.17
N ALA A 45 3.09 -13.65 7.18
CA ALA A 45 3.20 -12.67 8.27
C ALA A 45 3.59 -11.28 7.77
N LYS A 46 4.53 -11.19 6.80
CA LYS A 46 4.89 -9.92 6.16
C LYS A 46 3.73 -9.31 5.37
N SER A 47 2.94 -10.11 4.66
CA SER A 47 1.75 -9.64 3.96
C SER A 47 0.67 -9.14 4.93
N ASP A 48 0.46 -9.82 6.05
CA ASP A 48 -0.47 -9.38 7.10
C ASP A 48 0.01 -8.09 7.79
N GLU A 49 1.32 -7.95 8.04
CA GLU A 49 1.93 -6.72 8.56
C GLU A 49 1.75 -5.56 7.57
N PHE A 50 2.02 -5.80 6.28
CA PHE A 50 1.80 -4.81 5.22
C PHE A 50 0.34 -4.32 5.20
N LEU A 51 -0.64 -5.24 5.18
CA LEU A 51 -2.06 -4.88 5.19
C LEU A 51 -2.45 -4.11 6.46
N SER A 52 -1.89 -4.47 7.60
CA SER A 52 -2.10 -3.75 8.86
C SER A 52 -1.53 -2.33 8.80
N ALA A 53 -0.33 -2.16 8.26
CA ALA A 53 0.29 -0.85 8.06
C ALA A 53 -0.54 0.03 7.12
N ILE A 54 -1.04 -0.50 6.00
CA ILE A 54 -1.95 0.24 5.11
C ILE A 54 -3.19 0.72 5.87
N ARG A 55 -3.84 -0.18 6.61
CA ARG A 55 -5.06 0.17 7.37
C ARG A 55 -4.80 1.22 8.45
N MET A 56 -3.66 1.13 9.15
CA MET A 56 -3.26 2.14 10.13
C MET A 56 -3.00 3.49 9.44
N GLN A 57 -2.23 3.48 8.35
CA GLN A 57 -1.90 4.68 7.60
C GLN A 57 -3.15 5.36 7.00
N ARG A 58 -4.15 4.58 6.57
CA ARG A 58 -5.46 5.08 6.11
C ARG A 58 -6.32 5.65 7.25
N ARG A 59 -6.14 5.18 8.48
CA ARG A 59 -6.83 5.73 9.66
C ARG A 59 -6.22 7.06 10.08
N ASP A 60 -4.89 7.15 10.11
CA ASP A 60 -4.16 8.37 10.48
C ASP A 60 -4.41 9.50 9.48
N THR A 61 -4.58 9.18 8.20
CA THR A 61 -4.99 10.17 7.19
C THR A 61 -6.43 10.62 7.30
N SER A 62 -7.32 9.93 8.03
CA SER A 62 -8.71 10.37 8.16
C SER A 62 -8.84 11.76 8.82
N GLY A 63 -7.89 12.13 9.69
CA GLY A 63 -7.77 13.50 10.24
C GLY A 63 -7.31 14.53 9.21
N ALA A 64 -6.48 14.13 8.23
CA ALA A 64 -6.07 14.97 7.11
C ALA A 64 -7.09 14.97 5.96
N HIS A 65 -7.97 13.95 5.87
CA HIS A 65 -9.06 13.87 4.90
C HIS A 65 -10.09 15.00 5.08
N VAL A 66 -10.25 15.57 6.27
CA VAL A 66 -11.11 16.75 6.49
C VAL A 66 -10.53 18.00 5.82
N LEU A 67 -9.20 18.13 5.72
CA LEU A 67 -8.54 19.22 5.00
C LEU A 67 -8.34 18.91 3.50
N GLY A 68 -8.16 17.64 3.15
CA GLY A 68 -8.08 17.15 1.76
C GLY A 68 -9.43 17.04 1.05
N ALA A 69 -10.56 17.08 1.78
CA ALA A 69 -11.91 17.10 1.23
C ALA A 69 -12.25 18.38 0.42
N LEU A 70 -11.34 19.35 0.35
CA LEU A 70 -11.48 20.56 -0.48
C LEU A 70 -10.99 20.38 -1.93
N GLY A 71 -10.50 19.20 -2.32
CA GLY A 71 -10.11 18.94 -3.72
C GLY A 71 -9.69 17.49 -4.02
N ASP A 72 -9.58 17.19 -5.31
CA ASP A 72 -9.23 15.91 -5.98
C ASP A 72 -8.20 14.98 -5.27
N PHE A 73 -7.35 15.55 -4.41
CA PHE A 73 -6.38 14.85 -3.55
C PHE A 73 -6.99 13.80 -2.59
N GLY A 74 -8.24 13.98 -2.16
CA GLY A 74 -8.92 12.99 -1.31
C GLY A 74 -9.24 11.67 -2.03
N ILE A 75 -9.65 11.76 -3.30
CA ILE A 75 -10.04 10.59 -4.12
C ILE A 75 -8.80 9.79 -4.53
N GLY A 76 -7.74 10.49 -4.98
CA GLY A 76 -6.48 9.83 -5.37
C GLY A 76 -5.84 9.05 -4.23
N ASN A 77 -5.85 9.58 -3.00
CA ASN A 77 -5.29 8.89 -1.84
C ASN A 77 -6.12 7.67 -1.41
N VAL A 78 -7.45 7.72 -1.57
CA VAL A 78 -8.33 6.56 -1.33
C VAL A 78 -8.02 5.48 -2.37
N MET A 79 -7.99 5.85 -3.66
CA MET A 79 -7.70 4.92 -4.75
C MET A 79 -6.31 4.28 -4.61
N GLU A 80 -5.28 5.04 -4.24
CA GLU A 80 -3.94 4.49 -4.03
C GLU A 80 -3.90 3.55 -2.82
N GLY A 81 -4.63 3.89 -1.74
CA GLY A 81 -4.79 3.00 -0.58
C GLY A 81 -5.49 1.69 -0.95
N ASP A 82 -6.58 1.76 -1.73
CA ASP A 82 -7.31 0.57 -2.21
C ASP A 82 -6.43 -0.30 -3.10
N ALA A 83 -5.65 0.32 -4.00
CA ALA A 83 -4.77 -0.39 -4.90
C ALA A 83 -3.57 -1.05 -4.16
N ALA A 84 -3.09 -0.43 -3.08
CA ALA A 84 -2.11 -1.01 -2.19
C ALA A 84 -2.68 -2.20 -1.40
N GLU A 85 -3.85 -2.05 -0.79
CA GLU A 85 -4.55 -3.11 -0.07
C GLU A 85 -4.82 -4.32 -0.98
N LEU A 86 -5.37 -4.09 -2.18
CA LEU A 86 -5.61 -5.13 -3.17
C LEU A 86 -4.33 -5.89 -3.56
N SER A 87 -3.19 -5.20 -3.67
CA SER A 87 -1.90 -5.85 -3.97
C SER A 87 -1.44 -6.79 -2.85
N GLY A 88 -1.62 -6.36 -1.60
CA GLY A 88 -1.31 -7.18 -0.42
C GLY A 88 -2.24 -8.38 -0.28
N GLU A 89 -3.54 -8.18 -0.48
CA GLU A 89 -4.55 -9.26 -0.43
C GLU A 89 -4.30 -10.31 -1.52
N LYS A 90 -3.93 -9.88 -2.73
CA LYS A 90 -3.59 -10.79 -3.82
C LYS A 90 -2.38 -11.66 -3.46
N ARG A 91 -1.30 -11.07 -2.95
CA ARG A 91 -0.12 -11.85 -2.52
C ARG A 91 -0.45 -12.79 -1.37
N LEU A 92 -1.19 -12.31 -0.36
CA LEU A 92 -1.61 -13.13 0.78
C LEU A 92 -2.44 -14.34 0.35
N LYS A 93 -3.38 -14.14 -0.59
CA LYS A 93 -4.18 -15.21 -1.16
C LYS A 93 -3.30 -16.26 -1.86
N GLN A 94 -2.39 -15.83 -2.72
CA GLN A 94 -1.45 -16.72 -3.42
C GLN A 94 -0.57 -17.52 -2.45
N LEU A 95 -0.11 -16.90 -1.37
CA LEU A 95 0.69 -17.58 -0.34
C LEU A 95 -0.13 -18.61 0.45
N LYS A 96 -1.40 -18.31 0.77
CA LYS A 96 -2.31 -19.24 1.44
C LYS A 96 -2.68 -20.43 0.54
N GLU A 97 -2.90 -20.19 -0.75
CA GLU A 97 -3.09 -21.23 -1.75
C GLU A 97 -1.86 -22.14 -1.84
N LEU A 98 -0.65 -21.56 -1.97
CA LEU A 98 0.59 -22.33 -1.98
C LEU A 98 0.82 -23.12 -0.68
N SER A 99 0.48 -22.55 0.47
CA SER A 99 0.54 -23.23 1.77
C SER A 99 -0.33 -24.48 1.79
N ALA A 100 -1.55 -24.39 1.25
CA ALA A 100 -2.48 -25.51 1.14
C ALA A 100 -2.00 -26.57 0.14
N GLU A 101 -1.50 -26.14 -1.03
CA GLU A 101 -0.92 -27.02 -2.06
C GLU A 101 0.29 -27.81 -1.54
N LYS A 102 1.17 -27.16 -0.76
CA LYS A 102 2.34 -27.81 -0.15
C LYS A 102 2.04 -28.52 1.17
N HIS A 103 0.77 -28.56 1.60
CA HIS A 103 0.32 -29.18 2.84
C HIS A 103 1.10 -28.73 4.08
N CYS A 104 1.40 -27.43 4.15
CA CYS A 104 2.07 -26.84 5.29
C CYS A 104 1.17 -26.89 6.53
N LYS A 105 1.77 -27.26 7.67
CA LYS A 105 1.11 -27.38 8.98
C LYS A 105 1.47 -26.21 9.89
#